data_AF-A0A821JJJ3-F1
#
_entry.id   AF-A0A821JJJ3-F1
#
_cell.length_a   1.000
_cell.length_b   1.000
_cell.length_c   1.000
_cell.angle_alpha   90.00
_cell.angle_beta   90.00
_cell.angle_gamma   90.00
#
_symmetry.space_group_name_H-M   'P 1'
#
loop_
_entity.id
_entity.type
_entity.pdbx_description
1 polymer ?
#
loop_
_entity_poly.entity_id
_entity_poly.type
_entity_poly.pdbx_seq_one_letter_code
_entity_poly.pdbx_strand_id
1 'polypeptide(L)'
;ICLAISVSCVPECKNNGTCISQNTCSCPSGYTGPTCEVQSVELCPDNETRGKKLHLLVTFGNGSSQYSQVTPDRFNFSTSYTQQFQPITYDGSFSFINRINDDTKGAWHTDATDHTGDPGGYMFLVNADPRPGQFYNSTVNNLCIGLRYEFSAYLANIVRPLGTIKPNVRFEIRSPPP
;
A
#
# COMPACT_ATOMS: atom_id res chain seq x y z
N ILE A 1 35.35 2.79 -50.24
CA ILE A 1 35.26 1.43 -49.64
C ILE A 1 34.72 1.62 -48.22
N CYS A 2 33.46 1.24 -47.96
CA CYS A 2 32.94 1.21 -46.59
C CYS A 2 33.25 -0.18 -46.05
N LEU A 3 34.23 -0.30 -45.16
CA LEU A 3 34.48 -1.55 -44.45
C LEU A 3 33.36 -1.70 -43.42
N ALA A 4 32.39 -2.57 -43.70
CA ALA A 4 31.42 -2.96 -42.69
C ALA A 4 32.15 -3.84 -41.67
N ILE A 5 32.55 -3.26 -40.55
CA ILE A 5 32.97 -4.04 -39.39
C ILE A 5 31.72 -4.74 -38.89
N SER A 6 31.66 -6.06 -39.01
CA SER A 6 30.56 -6.85 -38.45
C SER A 6 30.64 -6.77 -36.93
N VAL A 7 29.73 -6.02 -36.32
CA VAL A 7 29.55 -6.00 -34.87
C VAL A 7 28.85 -7.31 -34.49
N SER A 8 29.51 -8.12 -33.66
CA SER A 8 28.98 -9.40 -33.20
C SER A 8 28.80 -9.44 -31.69
N CYS A 9 27.76 -10.13 -31.27
CA CYS A 9 27.45 -10.40 -29.87
C CYS A 9 27.50 -11.92 -29.69
N VAL A 10 28.31 -12.37 -28.73
CA VAL A 10 28.38 -13.78 -28.32
C VAL A 10 28.27 -13.80 -26.78
N PRO A 11 27.11 -14.19 -26.21
CA PRO A 11 25.95 -14.79 -26.86
C PRO A 11 25.14 -13.79 -27.71
N GLU A 12 24.34 -14.31 -28.64
CA GLU A 12 23.43 -13.50 -29.45
C GLU A 12 22.39 -12.78 -28.57
N CYS A 13 22.00 -11.58 -29.00
CA CYS A 13 20.90 -10.85 -28.38
C CYS A 13 19.58 -11.62 -28.63
N LYS A 14 18.85 -11.91 -27.56
CA LYS A 14 17.54 -12.56 -27.58
C LYS A 14 16.41 -11.54 -27.81
N ASN A 15 15.19 -12.05 -27.98
CA ASN A 15 13.96 -11.26 -28.02
C ASN A 15 14.01 -10.05 -28.97
N ASN A 16 14.64 -10.21 -30.14
CA ASN A 16 14.78 -9.17 -31.16
C ASN A 16 15.68 -7.98 -30.75
N GLY A 17 16.61 -8.19 -29.82
CA GLY A 17 17.69 -7.25 -29.50
C GLY A 17 18.67 -7.05 -30.66
N THR A 18 19.18 -5.84 -30.81
CA THR A 18 20.16 -5.48 -31.85
C THR A 18 21.56 -5.39 -31.25
N CYS A 19 22.55 -6.04 -31.86
CA CYS A 19 23.94 -5.92 -31.43
C CYS A 19 24.52 -4.57 -31.90
N ILE A 20 24.82 -3.68 -30.97
CA ILE A 20 25.27 -2.30 -31.26
C ILE A 20 26.78 -2.10 -31.04
N SER A 21 27.40 -2.94 -30.22
CA SER A 21 28.85 -3.04 -30.05
C SER A 21 29.23 -4.46 -29.62
N GLN A 22 30.53 -4.77 -29.57
CA GLN A 22 31.01 -6.09 -29.13
C GLN A 22 30.34 -6.49 -27.82
N ASN A 23 29.59 -7.60 -27.85
CA ASN A 23 28.84 -8.15 -26.72
C ASN A 23 27.90 -7.17 -26.01
N THR A 24 27.41 -6.14 -26.72
CA THR A 24 26.48 -5.16 -26.19
C THR A 24 25.19 -5.17 -27.00
N CYS A 25 24.10 -5.57 -26.34
CA CYS A 25 22.77 -5.61 -26.94
C CYS A 25 21.99 -4.33 -26.63
N SER A 26 21.38 -3.75 -27.67
CA SER A 26 20.28 -2.80 -27.55
C SER A 26 18.98 -3.58 -27.51
N CYS A 27 18.34 -3.62 -26.34
CA CYS A 27 17.11 -4.37 -26.15
C CYS A 27 15.88 -3.57 -26.60
N PRO A 28 14.90 -4.22 -27.26
CA PRO A 28 13.63 -3.58 -27.55
C PRO A 28 12.84 -3.33 -26.26
N SER A 29 11.86 -2.43 -26.35
CA SER A 29 10.96 -2.14 -25.22
C SER A 29 10.36 -3.42 -24.65
N GLY A 30 10.44 -3.59 -23.33
CA GLY A 30 9.94 -4.77 -22.62
C GLY A 30 10.99 -5.84 -22.32
N TYR A 31 12.27 -5.61 -22.67
CA TYR A 31 13.36 -6.55 -22.42
C TYR A 31 14.61 -5.86 -21.86
N THR A 32 15.31 -6.54 -20.95
CA THR A 32 16.55 -6.10 -20.32
C THR A 32 17.51 -7.29 -20.14
N GLY A 33 18.68 -7.05 -19.53
CA GLY A 33 19.74 -8.04 -19.35
C GLY A 33 20.81 -7.96 -20.46
N PRO A 34 21.99 -8.59 -20.25
CA PRO A 34 23.12 -8.50 -21.17
C PRO A 34 22.81 -9.00 -22.59
N THR A 35 21.87 -9.93 -22.72
CA THR A 35 21.42 -10.51 -23.99
C THR A 35 19.94 -10.28 -24.23
N CYS A 36 19.29 -9.32 -23.56
CA CYS A 36 17.84 -9.09 -23.65
C CYS A 36 17.01 -10.33 -23.25
N GLU A 37 17.57 -11.21 -22.43
CA GLU A 37 16.94 -12.47 -22.00
C GLU A 37 15.89 -12.27 -20.91
N VAL A 38 15.97 -11.15 -20.18
CA VAL A 38 15.02 -10.83 -19.13
C VAL A 38 13.86 -10.08 -19.78
N GLN A 39 12.70 -10.72 -19.85
CA GLN A 39 11.46 -9.98 -20.12
C GLN A 39 11.23 -9.07 -18.91
N SER A 40 11.32 -7.74 -19.11
CA SER A 40 10.90 -6.81 -18.08
C SER A 40 9.38 -6.84 -18.07
N VAL A 41 8.84 -7.75 -17.27
CA VAL A 41 7.43 -7.74 -16.89
C VAL A 41 7.12 -6.32 -16.42
N GLU A 42 6.22 -5.65 -17.14
CA GLU A 42 5.68 -4.32 -16.82
C GLU A 42 6.64 -3.12 -16.91
N LEU A 43 7.22 -2.86 -18.09
CA LEU A 43 7.37 -1.46 -18.49
C LEU A 43 5.96 -0.95 -18.83
N CYS A 44 5.40 -0.13 -17.94
CA CYS A 44 4.07 0.44 -18.09
C CYS A 44 3.95 1.12 -19.47
N PRO A 45 2.97 0.78 -20.32
CA PRO A 45 2.77 1.49 -21.57
C PRO A 45 2.52 2.97 -21.26
N ASP A 46 3.25 3.87 -21.92
CA ASP A 46 3.20 5.33 -21.76
C ASP A 46 1.80 5.96 -21.98
N ASN A 47 0.77 5.13 -22.21
CA ASN A 47 -0.57 5.50 -22.60
C ASN A 47 -1.67 5.13 -21.59
N GLU A 48 -1.34 4.66 -20.38
CA GLU A 48 -2.32 4.56 -19.29
C GLU A 48 -2.28 5.87 -18.47
N THR A 49 -3.16 6.82 -18.79
CA THR A 49 -3.55 7.99 -17.97
C THR A 49 -2.62 8.32 -16.79
N ARG A 50 -1.51 8.98 -17.13
CA ARG A 50 -0.52 9.62 -16.25
C ARG A 50 -1.14 10.09 -14.92
N GLY A 51 -0.92 9.30 -13.86
CA GLY A 51 -1.03 9.74 -12.46
C GLY A 51 -2.40 9.71 -11.77
N LYS A 52 -3.42 9.00 -12.28
CA LYS A 52 -4.75 8.95 -11.61
C LYS A 52 -5.29 7.57 -11.23
N LYS A 53 -4.60 6.49 -11.57
CA LYS A 53 -5.02 5.15 -11.17
C LYS A 53 -4.64 4.90 -9.71
N LEU A 54 -5.63 4.90 -8.83
CA LEU A 54 -5.46 4.49 -7.43
C LEU A 54 -5.30 2.97 -7.41
N HIS A 55 -4.10 2.48 -7.08
CA HIS A 55 -3.84 1.04 -6.90
C HIS A 55 -4.34 0.51 -5.55
N LEU A 56 -4.50 1.41 -4.57
CA LEU A 56 -5.04 1.11 -3.25
C LEU A 56 -5.86 2.31 -2.78
N LEU A 57 -7.12 2.06 -2.44
CA LEU A 57 -7.98 3.02 -1.74
C LEU A 57 -8.77 2.25 -0.69
N VAL A 58 -8.60 2.62 0.57
CA VAL A 58 -9.30 1.99 1.69
C VAL A 58 -10.00 3.06 2.50
N THR A 59 -11.33 3.01 2.49
CA THR A 59 -12.22 3.90 3.25
C THR A 59 -13.02 3.16 4.32
N PHE A 60 -12.77 1.86 4.50
CA PHE A 60 -13.50 0.97 5.43
C PHE A 60 -15.03 0.92 5.25
N GLY A 61 -15.53 1.45 4.13
CA GLY A 61 -16.95 1.47 3.76
C GLY A 61 -17.75 2.52 4.53
N ASN A 62 -19.07 2.40 4.50
CA ASN A 62 -19.98 3.30 5.20
C ASN A 62 -21.21 2.55 5.75
N GLY A 63 -21.94 3.20 6.66
CA GLY A 63 -23.18 2.70 7.22
C GLY A 63 -23.77 3.60 8.30
N SER A 64 -25.01 3.31 8.68
CA SER A 64 -25.74 4.03 9.73
C SER A 64 -25.47 3.50 11.14
N SER A 65 -25.07 2.22 11.26
CA SER A 65 -24.69 1.61 12.54
C SER A 65 -23.38 2.21 13.04
N GLN A 66 -23.23 2.31 14.36
CA GLN A 66 -22.01 2.86 14.96
C GLN A 66 -20.75 2.06 14.58
N TYR A 67 -20.89 0.74 14.42
CA TYR A 67 -19.81 -0.16 14.04
C TYR A 67 -20.21 -1.05 12.87
N SER A 68 -19.22 -1.40 12.04
CA SER A 68 -19.40 -2.27 10.89
C SER A 68 -19.20 -3.75 11.25
N GLN A 69 -19.98 -4.62 10.61
CA GLN A 69 -19.85 -6.08 10.72
C GLN A 69 -18.86 -6.69 9.71
N VAL A 70 -18.26 -5.86 8.86
CA VAL A 70 -17.33 -6.34 7.83
C VAL A 70 -15.96 -6.63 8.41
N THR A 71 -15.28 -7.63 7.85
CA THR A 71 -13.95 -8.08 8.29
C THR A 71 -12.84 -7.48 7.42
N PRO A 72 -11.56 -7.51 7.88
CA PRO A 72 -10.40 -7.04 7.10
C PRO A 72 -10.28 -7.64 5.69
N ASP A 73 -10.74 -8.88 5.50
CA ASP A 73 -10.73 -9.57 4.21
C ASP A 73 -11.48 -8.78 3.12
N ARG A 74 -12.54 -8.06 3.49
CA ARG A 74 -13.29 -7.19 2.55
C ARG A 74 -12.42 -6.09 1.94
N PHE A 75 -11.37 -5.68 2.65
CA PHE A 75 -10.44 -4.61 2.27
C PHE A 75 -9.05 -5.15 1.95
N ASN A 76 -8.89 -6.47 1.81
CA ASN A 76 -7.65 -7.15 1.45
C ASN A 76 -6.45 -6.77 2.36
N PHE A 77 -6.67 -6.71 3.67
CA PHE A 77 -5.57 -6.55 4.62
C PHE A 77 -5.66 -7.57 5.76
N SER A 78 -4.52 -7.86 6.36
CA SER A 78 -4.38 -8.69 7.57
C SER A 78 -3.88 -7.85 8.74
N THR A 79 -4.09 -8.35 9.95
CA THR A 79 -3.73 -7.67 11.19
C THR A 79 -3.50 -8.69 12.30
N SER A 80 -2.63 -8.35 13.26
CA SER A 80 -2.44 -9.12 14.49
C SER A 80 -3.46 -8.76 15.59
N TYR A 81 -4.31 -7.76 15.34
CA TYR A 81 -5.27 -7.25 16.31
C TYR A 81 -6.60 -8.02 16.22
N THR A 82 -7.31 -8.11 17.34
CA THR A 82 -8.61 -8.80 17.38
C THR A 82 -9.74 -7.83 17.05
N GLN A 83 -10.55 -8.15 16.03
CA GLN A 83 -11.71 -7.35 15.69
C GLN A 83 -12.79 -7.44 16.76
N GLN A 84 -13.38 -6.29 17.08
CA GLN A 84 -14.52 -6.16 17.97
C GLN A 84 -15.71 -5.58 17.21
N PHE A 85 -16.89 -6.08 17.52
CA PHE A 85 -18.16 -5.58 16.98
C PHE A 85 -18.89 -4.75 18.04
N GLN A 86 -18.14 -3.84 18.65
CA GLN A 86 -18.55 -2.93 19.72
C GLN A 86 -17.55 -1.76 19.78
N PRO A 87 -17.91 -0.62 20.38
CA PRO A 87 -16.95 0.46 20.60
C PRO A 87 -15.88 0.00 21.62
N ILE A 88 -14.60 0.04 21.24
CA ILE A 88 -13.52 -0.74 21.89
C ILE A 88 -12.86 -0.10 23.12
N THR A 89 -12.48 -0.92 24.10
CA THR A 89 -11.59 -0.57 25.24
C THR A 89 -10.48 -1.57 25.54
N TYR A 90 -10.29 -2.63 24.73
CA TYR A 90 -9.29 -3.66 25.05
C TYR A 90 -8.00 -3.43 24.27
N ASP A 91 -6.86 -3.53 24.94
CA ASP A 91 -5.55 -3.48 24.30
C ASP A 91 -5.43 -4.60 23.25
N GLY A 92 -4.80 -4.29 22.10
CA GLY A 92 -4.65 -5.26 21.02
C GLY A 92 -5.92 -5.53 20.21
N SER A 93 -6.91 -4.64 20.29
CA SER A 93 -8.19 -4.77 19.56
C SER A 93 -8.47 -3.62 18.60
N PHE A 94 -9.39 -3.85 17.66
CA PHE A 94 -9.82 -2.84 16.70
C PHE A 94 -11.30 -2.93 16.36
N SER A 95 -11.86 -1.85 15.81
CA SER A 95 -13.20 -1.83 15.20
C SER A 95 -13.26 -0.87 14.02
N PHE A 96 -14.20 -1.12 13.11
CA PHE A 96 -14.61 -0.13 12.12
C PHE A 96 -15.79 0.64 12.67
N ILE A 97 -15.62 1.93 12.95
CA ILE A 97 -16.64 2.79 13.57
C ILE A 97 -16.86 4.06 12.76
N ASN A 98 -18.09 4.59 12.73
CA ASN A 98 -18.38 5.80 11.96
C ASN A 98 -18.28 7.08 12.80
N ARG A 99 -18.14 6.94 14.13
CA ARG A 99 -18.01 8.05 15.07
C ARG A 99 -17.32 7.61 16.36
N ILE A 100 -16.36 8.41 16.83
CA ILE A 100 -15.69 8.19 18.12
C ILE A 100 -16.67 8.43 19.28
N ASN A 101 -16.85 7.45 20.15
CA ASN A 101 -17.54 7.58 21.43
C ASN A 101 -16.55 7.60 22.60
N ASP A 102 -16.97 8.13 23.75
CA ASP A 102 -16.20 8.06 24.99
C ASP A 102 -16.76 6.98 25.91
N ASP A 103 -15.97 5.95 26.18
CA ASP A 103 -16.16 5.05 27.32
C ASP A 103 -15.12 5.28 28.43
N THR A 104 -14.20 6.23 28.23
CA THR A 104 -13.05 6.53 29.11
C THR A 104 -13.23 7.79 29.96
N LYS A 105 -14.47 8.29 30.09
CA LYS A 105 -14.85 9.45 30.91
C LYS A 105 -14.14 10.76 30.52
N GLY A 106 -14.08 11.06 29.23
CA GLY A 106 -13.59 12.35 28.73
C GLY A 106 -12.15 12.33 28.25
N ALA A 107 -11.50 11.16 28.21
CA ALA A 107 -10.11 11.07 27.78
C ALA A 107 -9.96 11.10 26.25
N TRP A 108 -11.04 10.91 25.48
CA TRP A 108 -10.98 10.82 24.01
C TRP A 108 -11.58 12.03 23.33
N HIS A 109 -11.09 12.38 22.13
CA HIS A 109 -11.71 13.34 21.23
C HIS A 109 -13.00 12.75 20.64
N THR A 110 -14.11 12.95 21.34
CA THR A 110 -15.42 12.39 21.00
C THR A 110 -16.04 13.05 19.78
N ASP A 111 -16.99 12.35 19.16
CA ASP A 111 -17.83 12.83 18.06
C ASP A 111 -17.08 13.13 16.75
N ALA A 112 -15.77 12.90 16.72
CA ALA A 112 -15.01 12.89 15.48
C ALA A 112 -15.53 11.78 14.54
N THR A 113 -15.67 12.12 13.26
CA THR A 113 -16.06 11.23 12.16
C THR A 113 -14.83 10.88 11.32
N ASP A 114 -15.01 10.02 10.31
CA ASP A 114 -13.93 9.72 9.38
C ASP A 114 -13.53 10.96 8.54
N HIS A 115 -12.32 10.91 7.98
CA HIS A 115 -11.71 12.04 7.25
C HIS A 115 -12.20 12.18 5.80
N THR A 116 -12.94 11.22 5.25
CA THR A 116 -13.36 11.24 3.83
C THR A 116 -14.46 12.26 3.54
N GLY A 117 -15.17 12.71 4.58
CA GLY A 117 -16.33 13.58 4.45
C GLY A 117 -17.63 12.83 4.13
N ASP A 118 -17.61 11.49 4.09
CA ASP A 118 -18.82 10.66 4.06
C ASP A 118 -19.50 10.71 5.44
N PRO A 119 -20.75 11.20 5.57
CA PRO A 119 -21.44 11.28 6.86
C PRO A 119 -21.63 9.94 7.57
N GLY A 120 -21.55 8.82 6.84
CA GLY A 120 -21.62 7.46 7.40
C GLY A 120 -20.33 6.67 7.23
N GLY A 121 -19.23 7.32 6.84
CA GLY A 121 -17.98 6.62 6.58
C GLY A 121 -17.41 5.97 7.83
N TYR A 122 -16.94 4.74 7.68
CA TYR A 122 -16.25 4.05 8.76
C TYR A 122 -14.78 4.45 8.78
N MET A 123 -14.21 4.51 9.98
CA MET A 123 -12.78 4.63 10.22
C MET A 123 -12.26 3.40 10.97
N PHE A 124 -10.97 3.16 10.83
CA PHE A 124 -10.29 2.07 11.52
C PHE A 124 -9.78 2.52 12.88
N LEU A 125 -10.55 2.23 13.94
CA LEU A 125 -10.19 2.54 15.31
C LEU A 125 -9.37 1.39 15.90
N VAL A 126 -8.18 1.71 16.40
CA VAL A 126 -7.25 0.73 16.98
C VAL A 126 -6.93 1.13 18.41
N ASN A 127 -7.15 0.23 19.37
CA ASN A 127 -6.62 0.36 20.71
C ASN A 127 -5.30 -0.44 20.80
N ALA A 128 -4.18 0.28 20.75
CA ALA A 128 -2.84 -0.30 20.68
C ALA A 128 -2.49 -1.12 21.93
N ASP A 129 -1.77 -2.22 21.74
CA ASP A 129 -1.21 -3.01 22.86
C ASP A 129 0.13 -2.41 23.34
N PRO A 130 0.49 -2.54 24.64
CA PRO A 130 1.83 -2.20 25.12
C PRO A 130 2.97 -2.93 24.39
N ARG A 131 2.70 -4.10 23.82
CA ARG A 131 3.60 -4.84 22.94
C ARG A 131 3.38 -4.41 21.49
N PRO A 132 4.46 -4.11 20.73
CA PRO A 132 4.33 -3.75 19.32
C PRO A 132 3.57 -4.82 18.52
N GLY A 133 2.60 -4.38 17.71
CA GLY A 133 1.79 -5.26 16.87
C GLY A 133 1.49 -4.62 15.51
N GLN A 134 1.20 -5.47 14.52
CA GLN A 134 0.88 -5.04 13.15
C GLN A 134 -0.63 -4.82 13.03
N PHE A 135 -1.08 -3.57 13.06
CA PHE A 135 -2.50 -3.26 12.92
C PHE A 135 -3.00 -3.28 11.47
N TYR A 136 -2.12 -3.14 10.48
CA TYR A 136 -2.48 -3.19 9.05
C TYR A 136 -1.36 -3.77 8.20
N ASN A 137 -1.70 -4.69 7.31
CA ASN A 137 -0.77 -5.25 6.32
C ASN A 137 -1.52 -5.65 5.05
N SER A 138 -1.11 -5.09 3.91
CA SER A 138 -1.73 -5.36 2.62
C SER A 138 -0.67 -5.44 1.53
N THR A 139 -0.94 -6.25 0.51
CA THR A 139 -0.10 -6.37 -0.68
C THR A 139 -0.77 -5.65 -1.83
N VAL A 140 -0.07 -4.66 -2.39
CA VAL A 140 -0.51 -3.96 -3.61
C VAL A 140 0.11 -4.67 -4.82
N ASN A 141 -0.76 -5.21 -5.69
CA ASN A 141 -0.35 -5.94 -6.88
C ASN A 141 -0.46 -5.07 -8.14
N ASN A 142 0.11 -5.56 -9.24
CA ASN A 142 0.05 -4.92 -10.57
C ASN A 142 0.66 -3.52 -10.54
N LEU A 143 1.81 -3.38 -9.87
CA LEU A 143 2.61 -2.16 -9.84
C LEU A 143 3.67 -2.26 -10.93
N CYS A 144 3.70 -1.27 -11.82
CA CYS A 144 4.64 -1.22 -12.91
C CYS A 144 6.05 -0.85 -12.45
N ILE A 145 7.03 -1.46 -13.11
CA ILE A 145 8.43 -1.12 -12.96
C ILE A 145 8.70 0.24 -13.62
N GLY A 146 9.53 1.07 -12.97
CA GLY A 146 9.93 2.38 -13.49
C GLY A 146 8.96 3.52 -13.19
N LEU A 147 7.81 3.25 -12.56
CA LEU A 147 6.91 4.28 -12.06
C LEU A 147 7.23 4.66 -10.61
N ARG A 148 7.04 5.95 -10.29
CA ARG A 148 7.04 6.45 -8.91
C ARG A 148 5.61 6.42 -8.38
N TYR A 149 5.41 5.70 -7.28
CA TYR A 149 4.16 5.67 -6.53
C TYR A 149 4.22 6.58 -5.31
N GLU A 150 3.07 7.13 -4.93
CA GLU A 150 2.90 7.87 -3.69
C GLU A 150 1.97 7.10 -2.76
N PHE A 151 2.34 7.04 -1.49
CA PHE A 151 1.51 6.51 -0.42
C PHE A 151 1.15 7.64 0.54
N SER A 152 -0.13 7.74 0.85
CA SER A 152 -0.69 8.73 1.77
C SER A 152 -1.69 8.03 2.70
N ALA A 153 -1.66 8.40 3.98
CA ALA A 153 -2.58 7.90 4.99
C ALA A 153 -2.93 9.01 5.98
N TYR A 154 -4.17 8.98 6.48
CA TYR A 154 -4.63 9.86 7.55
C TYR A 154 -4.64 9.07 8.85
N LEU A 155 -3.98 9.61 9.87
CA LEU A 155 -3.88 9.01 11.20
C LEU A 155 -4.02 10.11 12.24
N ALA A 156 -4.83 9.85 13.27
CA ALA A 156 -5.00 10.75 14.40
C ALA A 156 -4.87 9.97 15.71
N ASN A 157 -4.27 10.59 16.72
CA ASN A 157 -4.39 10.11 18.09
C ASN A 157 -5.71 10.62 18.67
N ILE A 158 -6.58 9.71 19.08
CA ILE A 158 -7.89 10.06 19.66
C ILE A 158 -7.79 10.46 21.13
N VAL A 159 -6.69 10.10 21.81
CA VAL A 159 -6.54 10.33 23.25
C VAL A 159 -6.06 11.76 23.50
N ARG A 160 -6.78 12.50 24.34
CA ARG A 160 -6.40 13.83 24.83
C ARG A 160 -5.13 13.72 25.69
N PRO A 161 -4.18 14.66 25.63
CA PRO A 161 -2.90 14.54 26.32
C PRO A 161 -3.07 14.68 27.85
N LEU A 162 -3.29 13.55 28.55
CA LEU A 162 -3.30 13.45 30.02
C LEU A 162 -2.59 12.17 30.47
N GLY A 163 -1.27 12.23 30.67
CA GLY A 163 -0.51 11.12 31.29
C GLY A 163 -0.52 9.79 30.54
N THR A 164 -0.90 9.77 29.25
CA THR A 164 -1.04 8.55 28.45
C THR A 164 0.21 8.23 27.62
N ILE A 165 0.31 6.97 27.21
CA ILE A 165 1.36 6.50 26.30
C ILE A 165 1.12 7.12 24.92
N LYS A 166 2.15 7.75 24.36
CA LYS A 166 2.06 8.34 23.02
C LYS A 166 2.10 7.24 21.95
N PRO A 167 1.31 7.35 20.88
CA PRO A 167 1.40 6.40 19.78
C PRO A 167 2.78 6.45 19.13
N ASN A 168 3.33 5.27 18.85
CA ASN A 168 4.56 5.09 18.10
C ASN A 168 4.26 4.27 16.86
N VAL A 169 3.98 4.96 15.75
CA VAL A 169 3.54 4.34 14.50
C VAL A 169 4.65 4.40 13.47
N ARG A 170 4.91 3.27 12.82
CA ARG A 170 5.88 3.13 11.73
C ARG A 170 5.16 2.63 10.48
N PHE A 171 5.32 3.37 9.37
CA PHE A 171 4.92 2.90 8.05
C PHE A 171 6.13 2.29 7.34
N GLU A 172 5.93 1.14 6.71
CA GLU A 172 6.96 0.46 5.93
C GLU A 172 6.37 -0.03 4.62
N ILE A 173 7.07 0.24 3.52
CA ILE A 173 6.78 -0.32 2.20
C ILE A 173 7.92 -1.29 1.91
N ARG A 174 7.58 -2.56 1.68
CA ARG A 174 8.55 -3.62 1.42
C ARG A 174 8.26 -4.24 0.06
N SER A 175 9.33 -4.53 -0.68
CA SER A 175 9.23 -5.43 -1.84
C SER A 175 8.82 -6.83 -1.36
N PRO A 176 8.08 -7.61 -2.18
CA PRO A 176 7.81 -9.00 -1.86
C PRO A 176 9.13 -9.76 -1.62
N PRO A 177 9.16 -10.73 -0.69
CA PRO A 177 10.33 -11.59 -0.51
C PRO A 177 10.70 -12.26 -1.85
N PRO A 178 12.01 -12.45 -2.13
CA PRO A 178 12.46 -13.18 -3.31
C PRO A 178 11.98 -14.64 -3.32
#